data_AF-A0ABD7LQB7-F1
#
_entry.id   AF-A0ABD7LQB7-F1
#
_cell.length_a   1.000
_cell.length_b   1.000
_cell.length_c   1.000
_cell.angle_alpha   90.00
_cell.angle_beta   90.00
_cell.angle_gamma   90.00
#
_symmetry.space_group_name_H-M   'P 1'
#
loop_
_entity.id
_entity.type
_entity.pdbx_description
1 polymer ?
#
loop_
_entity_poly.entity_id
_entity_poly.type
_entity_poly.pdbx_seq_one_letter_code
_entity_poly.pdbx_strand_id
1 'polypeptide(L)'
;MPKQTGIDAAKEILAKFPKAILLLLTTFKDEEYIREAFSIGVKGYLIKQNLQAIIPSVKSAYNGQAVFGNEIIETFTQMMKNKPTIDSHAYASFSERELAIIKEVAAGKNNKEIADALYLSDGTVRNYISQLLEKLDLRDRTQLAIYFYQHLQ
;
A
#
# COMPACT_ATOMS: atom_id res chain seq x y z
N MET A 1 -5.35 -22.85 1.90
CA MET A 1 -4.49 -23.82 2.61
C MET A 1 -4.55 -23.47 4.09
N PRO A 2 -4.66 -24.44 5.02
CA PRO A 2 -5.11 -24.16 6.39
C PRO A 2 -4.14 -23.35 7.28
N LYS A 3 -2.92 -23.01 6.80
CA LYS A 3 -1.94 -22.22 7.57
C LYS A 3 -1.14 -21.20 6.75
N GLN A 4 -1.33 -21.16 5.43
CA GLN A 4 -0.53 -20.35 4.52
C GLN A 4 -1.39 -19.96 3.32
N THR A 5 -1.25 -18.72 2.85
CA THR A 5 -1.98 -18.26 1.68
C THR A 5 -1.23 -18.63 0.39
N GLY A 6 -1.91 -18.61 -0.76
CA GLY A 6 -1.26 -18.92 -2.06
C GLY A 6 -0.17 -17.91 -2.42
N ILE A 7 -0.29 -16.68 -1.92
CA ILE A 7 0.67 -15.59 -2.05
C ILE A 7 1.91 -15.85 -1.20
N ASP A 8 1.77 -16.28 0.04
CA ASP A 8 2.93 -16.59 0.89
C ASP A 8 3.76 -17.71 0.28
N ALA A 9 3.08 -18.74 -0.24
CA ALA A 9 3.74 -19.81 -0.98
C ALA A 9 4.45 -19.29 -2.24
N ALA A 10 3.85 -18.34 -2.98
CA ALA A 10 4.46 -17.72 -4.14
C ALA A 10 5.76 -16.98 -3.78
N LYS A 11 5.77 -16.21 -2.69
CA LYS A 11 6.97 -15.51 -2.19
C LYS A 11 8.09 -16.50 -1.85
N GLU A 12 7.77 -17.57 -1.12
CA GLU A 12 8.75 -18.60 -0.78
C GLU A 12 9.31 -19.34 -2.00
N ILE A 13 8.46 -19.65 -2.98
CA ILE A 13 8.88 -20.32 -4.20
C ILE A 13 9.81 -19.41 -5.01
N LEU A 14 9.49 -18.12 -5.18
CA LEU A 14 10.34 -17.19 -5.91
C LEU A 14 11.67 -16.93 -5.20
N ALA A 15 11.68 -16.91 -3.86
CA ALA A 15 12.91 -16.79 -3.09
C ALA A 15 13.87 -17.97 -3.34
N LYS A 16 13.34 -19.19 -3.51
CA LYS A 16 14.13 -20.41 -3.79
C LYS A 16 14.40 -20.62 -5.28
N PHE A 17 13.46 -20.21 -6.13
CA PHE A 17 13.46 -20.42 -7.57
C PHE A 17 13.07 -19.12 -8.30
N PRO A 18 14.01 -18.18 -8.50
CA PRO A 18 13.71 -16.87 -9.08
C PRO A 18 13.15 -16.92 -10.52
N LYS A 19 13.33 -18.06 -11.22
CA LYS A 19 12.83 -18.31 -12.58
C LYS A 19 11.50 -19.07 -12.61
N ALA A 20 10.92 -19.38 -11.46
CA ALA A 20 9.65 -20.10 -11.41
C ALA A 20 8.53 -19.28 -12.06
N ILE A 21 7.71 -19.95 -12.87
CA ILE A 21 6.53 -19.36 -13.48
C ILE A 21 5.34 -19.67 -12.58
N LEU A 22 4.79 -18.63 -11.95
CA LEU A 22 3.67 -18.77 -11.03
C LEU A 22 2.36 -18.36 -11.66
N LEU A 23 1.37 -19.25 -11.53
CA LEU A 23 -0.03 -19.03 -11.88
C LEU A 23 -0.88 -19.24 -10.64
N LEU A 24 -1.52 -18.17 -10.18
CA LEU A 24 -2.44 -18.22 -9.05
C LEU A 24 -3.86 -18.58 -9.53
N LEU A 25 -4.46 -19.56 -8.88
CA LEU A 25 -5.85 -19.98 -9.08
C LEU A 25 -6.65 -19.66 -7.84
N THR A 26 -7.59 -18.73 -7.94
CA THR A 26 -8.35 -18.22 -6.80
C THR A 26 -9.85 -18.39 -6.99
N THR A 27 -10.57 -18.44 -5.88
CA THR A 27 -12.03 -18.25 -5.84
C THR A 27 -12.43 -16.83 -5.43
N PHE A 28 -11.46 -16.01 -5.04
CA PHE A 28 -11.65 -14.70 -4.44
C PHE A 28 -11.25 -13.56 -5.39
N LYS A 29 -12.05 -12.50 -5.40
CA LYS A 29 -11.82 -11.24 -6.13
C LYS A 29 -11.33 -10.12 -5.19
N ASP A 30 -10.61 -10.50 -4.14
CA ASP A 30 -10.16 -9.57 -3.13
C ASP A 30 -9.08 -8.63 -3.70
N GLU A 31 -9.31 -7.32 -3.61
CA GLU A 31 -8.44 -6.28 -4.16
C GLU A 31 -7.04 -6.29 -3.54
N GLU A 32 -6.93 -6.54 -2.23
CA GLU A 32 -5.65 -6.60 -1.53
C GLU A 32 -4.83 -7.79 -2.03
N TYR A 33 -5.50 -8.92 -2.22
CA TYR A 33 -4.90 -10.15 -2.73
C TYR A 33 -4.44 -10.00 -4.18
N ILE A 34 -5.21 -9.30 -5.01
CA ILE A 34 -4.83 -8.97 -6.40
C ILE A 34 -3.60 -8.05 -6.39
N ARG A 35 -3.60 -6.98 -5.58
CA ARG A 35 -2.47 -6.05 -5.46
C ARG A 35 -1.18 -6.78 -5.11
N GLU A 36 -1.25 -7.61 -4.09
CA GLU A 36 -0.09 -8.31 -3.57
C GLU A 36 0.43 -9.34 -4.59
N ALA A 37 -0.46 -10.08 -5.27
CA ALA A 37 -0.09 -10.97 -6.37
C ALA A 37 0.67 -10.26 -7.50
N PHE A 38 0.19 -9.09 -7.93
CA PHE A 38 0.88 -8.27 -8.95
C PHE A 38 2.25 -7.78 -8.45
N SER A 39 2.35 -7.37 -7.19
CA SER A 39 3.62 -6.87 -6.60
C SER A 39 4.73 -7.93 -6.58
N ILE A 40 4.36 -9.20 -6.44
CA ILE A 40 5.28 -10.35 -6.43
C ILE A 40 5.72 -10.75 -7.86
N GLY A 41 5.05 -10.20 -8.89
CA GLY A 41 5.39 -10.46 -10.29
C GLY A 41 4.91 -11.81 -10.81
N VAL A 42 3.81 -12.34 -10.27
CA VAL A 42 3.21 -13.58 -10.78
C VAL A 42 2.85 -13.45 -12.27
N LYS A 43 3.03 -14.53 -13.03
CA LYS A 43 2.79 -14.55 -14.48
C LYS A 43 1.33 -14.87 -14.84
N GLY A 44 0.49 -15.17 -13.87
CA GLY A 44 -0.93 -15.07 -14.08
C GLY A 44 -1.79 -15.28 -12.85
N TYR A 45 -3.04 -14.86 -12.98
CA TYR A 45 -4.04 -14.86 -11.94
C TYR A 45 -5.41 -15.19 -12.56
N LEU A 46 -5.94 -16.35 -12.18
CA LEU A 46 -7.11 -16.95 -12.80
C LEU A 46 -8.18 -17.27 -11.75
N ILE A 47 -9.44 -17.12 -12.14
CA ILE A 47 -10.57 -17.49 -11.31
C ILE A 47 -10.91 -18.96 -11.58
N LYS A 48 -10.98 -19.75 -10.51
CA LYS A 48 -11.13 -21.21 -10.50
C LYS A 48 -12.41 -21.71 -11.19
N GLN A 49 -13.36 -20.81 -11.45
CA GLN A 49 -14.63 -21.11 -12.14
C GLN A 49 -14.45 -21.35 -13.64
N ASN A 50 -13.36 -20.85 -14.25
CA ASN A 50 -13.09 -21.07 -15.69
C ASN A 50 -12.06 -22.19 -15.91
N LEU A 51 -12.49 -23.43 -15.70
CA LEU A 51 -11.62 -24.61 -15.82
C LEU A 51 -11.07 -24.79 -17.25
N GLN A 52 -11.83 -24.40 -18.27
CA GLN A 52 -11.41 -24.52 -19.68
C GLN A 52 -10.23 -23.59 -20.00
N ALA A 53 -10.12 -22.45 -19.31
CA ALA A 53 -9.02 -21.52 -19.49
C ALA A 53 -7.70 -21.98 -18.86
N ILE A 54 -7.70 -22.96 -17.94
CA ILE A 54 -6.50 -23.36 -17.19
C ILE A 54 -5.40 -23.89 -18.12
N ILE A 55 -5.73 -24.87 -18.97
CA ILE A 55 -4.75 -25.49 -19.87
C ILE A 55 -4.11 -24.47 -20.83
N PRO A 56 -4.89 -23.64 -21.55
CA PRO A 56 -4.33 -22.55 -22.34
C PRO A 56 -3.45 -21.60 -21.53
N SER A 57 -3.88 -21.23 -20.33
CA SER A 57 -3.14 -20.29 -19.48
C SER A 57 -1.78 -20.83 -19.05
N VAL A 58 -1.69 -22.12 -18.71
CA VAL A 58 -0.40 -22.77 -18.38
C VAL A 58 0.55 -22.71 -19.58
N LYS A 59 0.07 -23.02 -20.79
CA LYS A 59 0.88 -22.97 -22.00
C LYS A 59 1.37 -21.56 -22.31
N SER A 60 0.49 -20.56 -22.23
CA SER A 60 0.85 -19.15 -22.44
C SER A 60 1.87 -18.66 -21.40
N ALA A 61 1.67 -18.99 -20.13
CA ALA A 61 2.60 -18.63 -19.05
C ALA A 61 3.98 -19.27 -19.25
N TYR A 62 4.03 -20.54 -19.64
CA TYR A 62 5.27 -21.23 -19.98
C TYR A 62 6.03 -20.55 -21.13
N ASN A 63 5.31 -20.00 -22.11
CA ASN A 63 5.88 -19.21 -23.21
C ASN A 63 6.25 -17.77 -22.81
N GLY A 64 6.21 -17.43 -21.53
CA GLY A 64 6.58 -16.11 -21.02
C GLY A 64 5.47 -15.05 -21.12
N GLN A 65 4.27 -15.42 -21.54
CA GLN A 65 3.14 -14.50 -21.62
C GLN A 65 2.47 -14.37 -20.25
N ALA A 66 2.03 -13.16 -19.90
CA ALA A 66 1.24 -12.97 -18.69
C ALA A 66 -0.24 -13.29 -18.97
N VAL A 67 -0.90 -14.01 -18.07
CA VAL A 67 -2.30 -14.44 -18.25
C VAL A 67 -3.16 -14.01 -17.07
N PHE A 68 -4.10 -13.10 -17.33
CA PHE A 68 -5.02 -12.58 -16.32
C PHE A 68 -6.46 -12.70 -16.82
N GLY A 69 -7.37 -13.11 -15.95
CA GLY A 69 -8.80 -13.06 -16.26
C GLY A 69 -9.29 -11.61 -16.40
N ASN A 70 -10.23 -11.36 -17.31
CA ASN A 70 -10.78 -10.02 -17.56
C ASN A 70 -11.24 -9.33 -16.27
N GLU A 71 -11.96 -10.06 -15.41
CA GLU A 71 -12.45 -9.52 -14.14
C GLU A 71 -11.32 -9.00 -13.23
N ILE A 72 -10.16 -9.65 -13.26
CA ILE A 72 -8.98 -9.25 -12.46
C ILE A 72 -8.36 -7.98 -13.03
N ILE A 73 -8.30 -7.87 -14.37
CA ILE A 73 -7.82 -6.67 -15.05
C ILE A 73 -8.76 -5.50 -14.78
N GLU A 74 -10.07 -5.72 -14.79
CA GLU A 74 -11.07 -4.70 -14.48
C GLU A 74 -10.93 -4.21 -13.04
N THR A 75 -10.86 -5.11 -12.06
CA THR A 75 -10.63 -4.77 -10.65
C THR A 75 -9.31 -4.02 -10.47
N PHE A 76 -8.21 -4.50 -11.05
CA PHE A 76 -6.92 -3.81 -10.98
C PHE A 76 -6.97 -2.41 -11.62
N THR A 77 -7.63 -2.27 -12.76
CA THR A 77 -7.80 -0.99 -13.44
C THR A 77 -8.66 -0.03 -12.61
N GLN A 78 -9.71 -0.54 -11.96
CA GLN A 78 -10.53 0.23 -11.03
C GLN A 78 -9.72 0.67 -9.82
N MET A 79 -8.90 -0.19 -9.21
CA MET A 79 -7.98 0.18 -8.12
C MET A 79 -6.99 1.27 -8.54
N MET A 80 -6.47 1.20 -9.78
CA MET A 80 -5.55 2.21 -10.32
C MET A 80 -6.24 3.55 -10.62
N LYS A 81 -7.50 3.52 -11.04
CA LYS A 81 -8.34 4.71 -11.29
C LYS A 81 -8.86 5.33 -9.99
N ASN A 82 -9.23 4.50 -9.02
CA ASN A 82 -9.74 4.87 -7.72
C ASN A 82 -8.62 5.12 -6.73
N LYS A 83 -7.44 5.63 -7.12
CA LYS A 83 -6.49 6.13 -6.11
C LYS A 83 -7.20 7.20 -5.27
N PRO A 84 -7.50 7.00 -3.97
CA PRO A 84 -7.11 8.07 -3.08
C PRO A 84 -5.59 8.15 -3.19
N THR A 85 -5.06 9.34 -3.39
CA THR A 85 -3.68 9.57 -2.98
C THR A 85 -3.53 9.10 -1.55
N ILE A 86 -2.44 8.38 -1.25
CA ILE A 86 -1.97 8.01 0.09
C ILE A 86 -2.43 6.60 0.53
N ASP A 87 -1.64 5.61 0.15
CA ASP A 87 -1.34 4.49 1.04
C ASP A 87 0.11 4.06 0.79
N SER A 88 1.02 4.79 1.44
CA SER A 88 2.31 4.28 1.82
C SER A 88 2.69 4.93 3.15
N HIS A 89 2.24 4.32 4.24
CA HIS A 89 2.83 4.44 5.59
C HIS A 89 4.32 4.01 5.63
N ALA A 90 5.04 4.08 4.51
CA ALA A 90 6.47 3.82 4.38
C ALA A 90 7.27 5.07 4.00
N TYR A 91 6.72 6.03 3.22
CA TYR A 91 7.34 7.34 2.97
C TYR A 91 6.27 8.31 2.46
N ALA A 92 5.44 8.85 3.34
CA ALA A 92 4.94 10.19 3.06
C ALA A 92 6.20 11.07 3.04
N SER A 93 6.65 11.49 1.85
CA SER A 93 7.68 12.52 1.75
C SER A 93 7.11 13.77 2.39
N PHE A 94 7.41 13.96 3.66
CA PHE A 94 7.15 15.18 4.37
C PHE A 94 8.18 16.20 3.91
N SER A 95 7.74 17.40 3.60
CA SER A 95 8.62 18.55 3.54
C SER A 95 9.35 18.73 4.86
N GLU A 96 10.51 19.37 4.83
CA GLU A 96 11.25 19.72 6.06
C GLU A 96 10.38 20.47 7.07
N ARG A 97 9.43 21.27 6.55
CA ARG A 97 8.50 22.04 7.36
C ARG A 97 7.46 21.17 8.05
N GLU A 98 6.90 20.20 7.34
CA GLU A 98 5.98 19.21 7.92
C GLU A 98 6.68 18.37 8.99
N LEU A 99 7.90 17.89 8.73
CA LEU A 99 8.68 17.13 9.73
C LEU A 99 8.98 17.95 10.98
N ALA A 100 9.37 19.22 10.81
CA ALA A 100 9.60 20.11 11.93
C ALA A 100 8.34 20.24 12.79
N ILE A 101 7.17 20.42 12.18
CA ILE A 101 5.90 20.53 12.90
C ILE A 101 5.56 19.23 13.63
N ILE A 102 5.68 18.07 12.98
CA ILE A 102 5.43 16.76 13.60
C ILE A 102 6.32 16.56 14.82
N LYS A 103 7.61 16.91 14.72
CA LYS A 103 8.57 16.78 15.82
C LYS A 103 8.20 17.66 17.01
N GLU A 104 7.80 18.91 16.77
CA GLU A 104 7.39 19.82 17.85
C GLU A 104 6.04 19.41 18.47
N VAL A 105 5.13 18.82 17.69
CA VAL A 105 3.89 18.21 18.20
C VAL A 105 4.21 17.01 19.10
N ALA A 106 5.13 16.14 18.68
CA ALA A 106 5.56 14.97 19.45
C ALA A 106 6.35 15.35 20.72
N ALA A 107 6.96 16.53 20.74
CA ALA A 107 7.56 17.14 21.92
C ALA A 107 6.52 17.75 22.89
N GLY A 108 5.22 17.69 22.56
CA GLY A 108 4.13 18.14 23.42
C GLY A 108 3.86 19.64 23.41
N LYS A 109 4.48 20.39 22.49
CA LYS A 109 4.26 21.84 22.38
C LYS A 109 2.86 22.17 21.90
N ASN A 110 2.33 23.34 22.21
CA ASN A 110 1.07 23.88 21.66
C ASN A 110 1.31 24.70 20.38
N ASN A 111 0.24 25.16 19.70
CA ASN A 111 0.36 25.85 18.41
C ASN A 111 1.15 27.16 18.49
N LYS A 112 1.01 27.91 19.60
CA LYS A 112 1.74 29.17 19.80
C LYS A 112 3.23 28.93 19.99
N GLU A 113 3.58 27.92 20.79
CA GLU A 113 4.98 27.52 21.00
C GLU A 113 5.65 27.00 19.73
N ILE A 114 4.91 26.26 18.90
CA ILE A 114 5.40 25.81 17.58
C ILE A 114 5.58 27.00 16.64
N ALA A 115 4.63 27.94 16.67
CA ALA A 115 4.68 29.15 15.85
C ALA A 115 5.93 29.97 16.18
N ASP A 116 6.21 30.17 17.46
CA ASP A 116 7.41 30.86 17.95
C ASP A 116 8.69 30.09 17.58
N ALA A 117 8.72 28.77 17.77
CA ALA A 117 9.89 27.93 17.49
C ALA A 117 10.25 27.85 16.00
N LEU A 118 9.24 27.86 15.13
CA LEU A 118 9.42 27.69 13.69
C LEU A 118 9.35 29.02 12.91
N TYR A 119 9.14 30.16 13.58
CA TYR A 119 8.90 31.46 12.95
C TYR A 119 7.69 31.42 11.99
N LEU A 120 6.55 30.96 12.49
CA LEU A 120 5.27 30.89 11.79
C LEU A 120 4.21 31.71 12.52
N SER A 121 3.06 31.93 11.87
CA SER A 121 1.86 32.36 12.57
C SER A 121 1.13 31.17 13.20
N ASP A 122 0.42 31.38 14.30
CA ASP A 122 -0.42 30.35 14.94
C ASP A 122 -1.45 29.74 13.97
N GLY A 123 -2.03 30.58 13.09
CA GLY A 123 -2.94 30.13 12.03
C GLY A 123 -2.27 29.22 11.01
N THR A 124 -1.02 29.51 10.63
CA THR A 124 -0.23 28.66 9.73
C THR A 124 0.05 27.30 10.35
N VAL A 125 0.39 27.26 11.65
CA VAL A 125 0.62 26.00 12.38
C VAL A 125 -0.66 25.15 12.43
N ARG A 126 -1.81 25.75 12.75
CA ARG A 126 -3.11 25.05 12.72
C ARG A 126 -3.37 24.43 11.34
N ASN A 127 -3.14 25.21 10.29
CA ASN A 127 -3.35 24.73 8.92
C ASN A 127 -2.45 23.54 8.59
N TYR A 128 -1.16 23.61 8.93
CA TYR A 128 -0.24 22.49 8.75
C TYR A 128 -0.68 21.25 9.53
N ILE A 129 -1.10 21.40 10.79
CA ILE A 129 -1.56 20.26 11.58
C ILE A 129 -2.82 19.66 10.96
N SER A 130 -3.80 20.46 10.54
CA SER A 130 -4.99 19.97 9.85
C SER A 130 -4.64 19.18 8.58
N GLN A 131 -3.74 19.73 7.74
CA GLN A 131 -3.28 19.06 6.53
C GLN A 131 -2.52 17.77 6.82
N LEU A 132 -1.73 17.73 7.89
CA LEU A 132 -1.01 16.53 8.32
C LEU A 132 -1.94 15.44 8.84
N LEU A 133 -2.97 15.81 9.60
CA LEU A 133 -3.99 14.88 10.08
C LEU A 133 -4.77 14.28 8.90
N GLU A 134 -5.20 15.11 7.94
CA GLU A 134 -5.86 14.66 6.72
C GLU A 134 -4.94 13.76 5.87
N LYS A 135 -3.69 14.18 5.66
CA LYS A 135 -2.69 13.45 4.88
C LYS A 135 -2.34 12.09 5.49
N LEU A 136 -2.49 11.91 6.80
CA LEU A 136 -2.15 10.67 7.51
C LEU A 136 -3.37 9.88 7.96
N ASP A 137 -4.57 10.32 7.59
CA ASP A 137 -5.86 9.79 8.06
C ASP A 137 -5.95 9.67 9.60
N LEU A 138 -5.48 10.70 10.30
CA LEU A 138 -5.47 10.78 11.76
C LEU A 138 -6.61 11.66 12.26
N ARG A 139 -7.20 11.24 13.37
CA ARG A 139 -8.37 11.90 13.98
C ARG A 139 -7.99 13.12 14.82
N ASP A 140 -6.83 13.08 15.46
CA ASP A 140 -6.42 14.13 16.39
C ASP A 140 -4.90 14.26 16.54
N ARG A 141 -4.51 15.36 17.20
CA ARG A 141 -3.12 15.71 17.50
C ARG A 141 -2.38 14.63 18.30
N THR A 142 -3.08 13.91 19.18
CA THR A 142 -2.47 12.85 19.99
C THR A 142 -2.04 11.70 19.10
N GLN A 143 -2.86 11.33 18.13
CA GLN A 143 -2.50 10.33 17.12
C GLN A 143 -1.30 10.79 16.29
N LEU A 144 -1.21 12.09 15.94
CA LEU A 144 -0.05 12.63 15.23
C LEU A 144 1.25 12.53 16.05
N ALA A 145 1.17 12.73 17.37
CA ALA A 145 2.32 12.53 18.25
C ALA A 145 2.71 11.04 18.36
N ILE A 146 1.73 10.13 18.48
CA ILE A 146 1.98 8.69 18.52
C ILE A 146 2.62 8.20 17.21
N TYR A 147 2.15 8.70 16.08
CA TYR A 147 2.69 8.39 14.75
C TYR A 147 4.19 8.66 14.65
N PHE A 148 4.67 9.78 15.22
CA PHE A 148 6.10 10.11 15.25
C PHE A 148 6.92 9.02 15.94
N TYR A 149 6.50 8.56 17.12
CA TYR A 149 7.23 7.54 17.89
C TYR A 149 7.16 6.13 17.28
N GLN A 150 6.11 5.83 16.51
CA GLN A 150 5.95 4.51 15.89
C GLN A 150 6.67 4.39 14.54
N HIS A 151 6.89 5.50 13.83
CA HIS A 151 7.28 5.46 12.41
C HIS A 151 8.41 6.42 12.00
N LEU A 152 8.75 7.44 12.80
CA LEU A 152 9.74 8.47 12.43
C LEU A 152 10.94 8.57 13.40
N GLN A 153 10.91 7.83 14.50
CA GLN A 153 11.99 7.72 15.49
C GLN A 153 12.58 6.31 15.49
#